data_AF-A0A1X0P5T7-F1
#
_entry.id   AF-A0A1X0P5T7-F1
#
_cell.length_a   1.000
_cell.length_b   1.000
_cell.length_c   1.000
_cell.angle_alpha   90.00
_cell.angle_beta   90.00
_cell.angle_gamma   90.00
#
_symmetry.space_group_name_H-M   'P 1'
#
loop_
_entity.id
_entity.type
_entity.pdbx_description
1 polymer ?
#
loop_
_entity_poly.entity_id
_entity_poly.type
_entity_poly.pdbx_seq_one_letter_code
_entity_poly.pdbx_strand_id
1 'polypeptide(L)'
;MTTMFIQLRYVVYPLVLLQCCVFVVHAVENNIPPPDPDVPKAVEYMKDFVNQTTYFLAQGSACTNTWDRHLKYCVSNSTAAEEAAKEMKTLLEAVREAKKKDGGVVSEGGKKASAEVRKVLGDVLEKMKAKKGVVAKARAEVENTRRLFEICRITYVNMGDWIGGRHDSARPYYFGLIEEENRRKPTNDLEVLYRRGKSSEESLLQLYATLDRFTLKSRAHTGEVNGHVVKAQAAMEEAYRGLAAVKELVDEGEVQFKNDVEKLRDIVKPLEQAGESGGAAGTGGPSVGDTEVPKSSMVSTGGGMIAPVRLDPSNTSGVVEELEEEKKKETKRVVQEKKEEERRLLSEAEERERQRKAEADKRIAEERSREEEKKRLAEKEELAAKERERVAEAQQRAEEERKKLEKLAEEEKARKAKEELAKNTKRRKDGTSSPALMHRSLLLLLLCVLGYTLVC
;
A
#
# COMPACT_ATOMS: atom_id res chain seq x y z
N MET A 1 42.69 58.64 -26.21
CA MET A 1 42.77 57.89 -24.93
C MET A 1 41.42 57.45 -24.37
N THR A 2 40.30 58.12 -24.70
CA THR A 2 38.96 57.77 -24.22
C THR A 2 38.35 56.51 -24.87
N THR A 3 38.80 56.13 -26.07
CA THR A 3 38.30 54.94 -26.80
C THR A 3 38.80 53.61 -26.21
N MET A 4 39.99 53.57 -25.61
CA MET A 4 40.48 52.36 -24.91
C MET A 4 39.71 52.07 -23.62
N PHE A 5 39.21 53.10 -22.94
CA PHE A 5 38.39 52.92 -21.73
C PHE A 5 37.01 52.29 -22.03
N ILE A 6 36.48 52.53 -23.22
CA ILE A 6 35.20 51.95 -23.66
C ILE A 6 35.38 50.46 -23.94
N GLN A 7 36.49 50.06 -24.58
CA GLN A 7 36.80 48.65 -24.85
C GLN A 7 37.01 47.82 -23.57
N LEU A 8 37.65 48.40 -22.54
CA LEU A 8 37.81 47.73 -21.24
C LEU A 8 36.48 47.50 -20.52
N ARG A 9 35.52 48.45 -20.60
CA ARG A 9 34.20 48.30 -19.97
C ARG A 9 33.42 47.11 -20.55
N TYR A 10 33.49 46.88 -21.85
CA TYR A 10 32.80 45.75 -22.50
C TYR A 10 33.33 44.37 -22.10
N VAL A 11 34.55 44.27 -21.55
CA VAL A 11 35.12 42.99 -21.08
C VAL A 11 34.91 42.81 -19.58
N VAL A 12 34.98 43.89 -18.80
CA VAL A 12 34.84 43.83 -17.33
C VAL A 12 33.40 43.49 -16.91
N TYR A 13 32.37 44.08 -17.55
CA TYR A 13 30.97 43.78 -17.17
C TYR A 13 30.58 42.29 -17.36
N PRO A 14 30.89 41.65 -18.49
CA PRO A 14 30.63 40.22 -18.67
C PRO A 14 31.39 39.35 -17.68
N LEU A 15 32.67 39.66 -17.39
CA LEU A 15 33.46 38.89 -16.42
C LEU A 15 32.87 38.98 -15.01
N VAL A 16 32.41 40.15 -14.58
CA VAL A 16 31.74 40.32 -13.28
C VAL A 16 30.41 39.57 -13.26
N LEU A 17 29.63 39.61 -14.34
CA LEU A 17 28.39 38.83 -14.47
C LEU A 17 28.63 37.32 -14.45
N LEU A 18 29.64 36.83 -15.17
CA LEU A 18 30.04 35.42 -15.18
C LEU A 18 30.50 34.99 -13.79
N GLN A 19 31.27 35.83 -13.11
CA GLN A 19 31.71 35.58 -11.74
C GLN A 19 30.52 35.59 -10.77
N CYS A 20 29.54 36.49 -10.91
CA CYS A 20 28.29 36.45 -10.17
C CYS A 20 27.48 35.17 -10.44
N CYS A 21 27.37 34.73 -11.70
CA CYS A 21 26.70 33.48 -12.05
C CYS A 21 27.39 32.25 -11.44
N VAL A 22 28.73 32.19 -11.51
CA VAL A 22 29.52 31.13 -10.87
C VAL A 22 29.34 31.16 -9.35
N PHE A 23 29.34 32.35 -8.73
CA PHE A 23 29.08 32.49 -7.30
C PHE A 23 27.66 32.08 -6.91
N VAL A 24 26.65 32.34 -7.74
CA VAL A 24 25.27 31.88 -7.47
C VAL A 24 25.17 30.36 -7.58
N VAL A 25 25.78 29.75 -8.60
CA VAL A 25 25.79 28.28 -8.75
C VAL A 25 26.55 27.62 -7.59
N HIS A 26 27.74 28.13 -7.24
CA HIS A 26 28.47 27.65 -6.07
C HIS A 26 27.77 27.94 -4.75
N ALA A 27 27.02 29.04 -4.62
CA ALA A 27 26.23 29.30 -3.43
C ALA A 27 25.09 28.28 -3.31
N VAL A 28 24.47 27.86 -4.41
CA VAL A 28 23.42 26.82 -4.39
C VAL A 28 24.00 25.46 -3.98
N GLU A 29 25.18 25.07 -4.49
CA GLU A 29 25.83 23.80 -4.10
C GLU A 29 26.36 23.82 -2.66
N ASN A 30 26.91 24.95 -2.18
CA ASN A 30 27.48 25.05 -0.84
C ASN A 30 26.46 25.40 0.26
N ASN A 31 25.25 25.86 -0.10
CA ASN A 31 24.17 26.13 0.85
C ASN A 31 23.25 24.92 1.09
N ILE A 32 23.62 23.72 0.63
CA ILE A 32 22.92 22.52 1.08
C ILE A 32 23.26 22.35 2.57
N PRO A 33 22.29 22.53 3.49
CA PRO A 33 22.56 22.32 4.91
C PRO A 33 23.09 20.89 5.09
N PRO A 34 24.05 20.68 6.01
CA PRO A 34 24.57 19.35 6.27
C PRO A 34 23.40 18.39 6.55
N PRO A 35 23.51 17.12 6.11
CA PRO A 35 22.47 16.14 6.35
C PRO A 35 22.19 16.05 7.85
N ASP A 36 20.92 15.87 8.19
CA ASP A 36 20.54 15.72 9.59
C ASP A 36 21.32 14.54 10.20
N PRO A 37 22.00 14.71 11.34
CA PRO A 37 22.83 13.67 11.94
C PRO A 37 22.05 12.41 12.32
N ASP A 38 20.72 12.46 12.37
CA ASP A 38 19.85 11.32 12.66
C ASP A 38 19.40 10.55 11.40
N VAL A 39 19.72 11.00 10.18
CA VAL A 39 19.41 10.26 8.94
C VAL A 39 19.95 8.82 8.95
N PRO A 40 21.21 8.53 9.34
CA PRO A 40 21.70 7.16 9.39
C PRO A 40 20.90 6.27 10.36
N LYS A 41 20.49 6.82 11.52
CA LYS A 41 19.63 6.11 12.49
C LYS A 41 18.25 5.86 11.91
N ALA A 42 17.70 6.83 11.16
CA ALA A 42 16.43 6.68 10.47
C ALA A 42 16.48 5.55 9.43
N VAL A 43 17.59 5.43 8.67
CA VAL A 43 17.80 4.36 7.69
C VAL A 43 17.85 2.99 8.37
N GLU A 44 18.60 2.87 9.47
CA GLU A 44 18.68 1.63 10.25
C GLU A 44 17.32 1.25 10.83
N TYR A 45 16.64 2.19 11.47
CA TYR A 45 15.29 2.02 11.99
C TYR A 45 14.31 1.54 10.91
N MET A 46 14.36 2.14 9.71
CA MET A 46 13.46 1.77 8.61
C MET A 46 13.72 0.36 8.08
N LYS A 47 14.99 -0.06 8.02
CA LYS A 47 15.34 -1.44 7.64
C LYS A 47 14.79 -2.43 8.67
N ASP A 48 14.98 -2.15 9.95
CA ASP A 48 14.44 -2.97 11.04
C ASP A 48 12.92 -3.00 11.04
N PHE A 49 12.28 -1.85 10.82
CA PHE A 49 10.83 -1.73 10.69
C PHE A 49 10.30 -2.62 9.56
N VAL A 50 10.90 -2.55 8.37
CA VAL A 50 10.53 -3.38 7.23
C VAL A 50 10.73 -4.87 7.51
N ASN A 51 11.82 -5.25 8.18
CA ASN A 51 12.11 -6.63 8.54
C ASN A 51 11.10 -7.19 9.56
N GLN A 52 10.81 -6.43 10.62
CA GLN A 52 9.81 -6.79 11.64
C GLN A 52 8.42 -6.86 11.03
N THR A 53 8.05 -5.91 10.17
CA THR A 53 6.78 -5.95 9.46
C THR A 53 6.66 -7.19 8.60
N THR A 54 7.73 -7.58 7.89
CA THR A 54 7.76 -8.81 7.09
C THR A 54 7.50 -10.05 7.93
N TYR A 55 8.09 -10.12 9.14
CA TYR A 55 7.84 -11.19 10.10
C TYR A 55 6.37 -11.24 10.54
N PHE A 56 5.81 -10.10 10.96
CA PHE A 56 4.41 -10.04 11.39
C PHE A 56 3.45 -10.35 10.24
N LEU A 57 3.69 -9.81 9.05
CA LEU A 57 2.90 -10.13 7.86
C LEU A 57 2.84 -11.64 7.61
N ALA A 58 3.97 -12.33 7.72
CA ALA A 58 4.02 -13.76 7.56
C ALA A 58 3.23 -14.51 8.66
N GLN A 59 3.44 -14.15 9.92
CA GLN A 59 2.79 -14.79 11.05
C GLN A 59 1.28 -14.56 11.06
N GLY A 60 0.82 -13.33 10.83
CA GLY A 60 -0.59 -12.99 10.80
C GLY A 60 -1.32 -13.60 9.61
N SER A 61 -0.68 -13.62 8.44
CA SER A 61 -1.27 -14.22 7.23
C SER A 61 -1.42 -15.74 7.38
N ALA A 62 -0.45 -16.41 8.00
CA ALA A 62 -0.58 -17.82 8.37
C ALA A 62 -1.76 -18.04 9.31
N CYS A 63 -1.87 -17.20 10.35
CA CYS A 63 -2.99 -17.21 11.28
C CYS A 63 -4.34 -17.04 10.58
N THR A 64 -4.51 -16.04 9.71
CA THR A 64 -5.77 -15.81 8.99
C THR A 64 -6.13 -16.98 8.08
N ASN A 65 -5.15 -17.55 7.38
CA ASN A 65 -5.38 -18.64 6.43
C ASN A 65 -5.81 -19.94 7.13
N THR A 66 -5.07 -20.34 8.18
CA THR A 66 -5.39 -21.54 8.96
C THR A 66 -6.72 -21.36 9.71
N TRP A 67 -6.96 -20.15 10.24
CA TRP A 67 -8.18 -19.88 11.01
C TRP A 67 -9.43 -19.84 10.13
N ASP A 68 -9.37 -19.25 8.94
CA ASP A 68 -10.47 -19.31 7.97
C ASP A 68 -10.82 -20.75 7.57
N ARG A 69 -9.80 -21.61 7.40
CA ARG A 69 -9.97 -23.03 7.08
C ARG A 69 -10.72 -23.77 8.20
N HIS A 70 -10.27 -23.65 9.45
CA HIS A 70 -10.94 -24.29 10.58
C HIS A 70 -12.33 -23.71 10.84
N LEU A 71 -12.54 -22.40 10.65
CA LEU A 71 -13.89 -21.83 10.76
C LEU A 71 -14.86 -22.43 9.74
N LYS A 72 -14.42 -22.64 8.49
CA LYS A 72 -15.25 -23.30 7.47
C LYS A 72 -15.57 -24.75 7.84
N TYR A 73 -14.60 -25.51 8.35
CA TYR A 73 -14.83 -26.87 8.83
C TYR A 73 -15.74 -26.92 10.06
N CYS A 74 -15.57 -25.99 10.99
CA CYS A 74 -16.37 -25.84 12.19
C CYS A 74 -17.84 -25.58 11.82
N VAL A 75 -18.11 -24.64 10.91
CA VAL A 75 -19.47 -24.36 10.41
C VAL A 75 -20.06 -25.58 9.71
N SER A 76 -19.35 -26.19 8.77
CA SER A 76 -19.85 -27.37 8.03
C SER A 76 -20.17 -28.56 8.95
N ASN A 77 -19.29 -28.86 9.90
CA ASN A 77 -19.53 -29.95 10.85
C ASN A 77 -20.64 -29.61 11.86
N SER A 78 -20.85 -28.32 12.17
CA SER A 78 -21.95 -27.88 13.03
C SER A 78 -23.32 -28.15 12.41
N THR A 79 -23.47 -27.88 11.11
CA THR A 79 -24.71 -28.14 10.38
C THR A 79 -24.99 -29.63 10.35
N ALA A 80 -23.96 -30.44 10.10
CA ALA A 80 -24.08 -31.90 10.14
C ALA A 80 -24.43 -32.42 11.55
N ALA A 81 -23.91 -31.80 12.61
CA ALA A 81 -24.29 -32.13 13.99
C ALA A 81 -25.74 -31.72 14.30
N GLU A 82 -26.20 -30.57 13.82
CA GLU A 82 -27.58 -30.13 13.98
C GLU A 82 -28.56 -31.07 13.25
N GLU A 83 -28.24 -31.47 12.02
CA GLU A 83 -29.00 -32.48 11.27
C GLU A 83 -29.04 -33.83 12.00
N ALA A 84 -27.91 -34.27 12.54
CA ALA A 84 -27.85 -35.46 13.39
C ALA A 84 -28.79 -35.33 14.59
N ALA A 85 -28.81 -34.16 15.26
CA ALA A 85 -29.71 -33.91 16.38
C ALA A 85 -31.18 -34.02 15.98
N LYS A 86 -31.56 -33.44 14.84
CA LYS A 86 -32.94 -33.49 14.30
C LYS A 86 -33.35 -34.92 13.97
N GLU A 87 -32.49 -35.66 13.28
CA GLU A 87 -32.74 -37.08 12.96
C GLU A 87 -32.93 -37.94 14.21
N MET A 88 -32.08 -37.75 15.25
CA MET A 88 -32.20 -38.49 16.51
C MET A 88 -33.52 -38.20 17.22
N LYS A 89 -34.00 -36.95 17.19
CA LYS A 89 -35.32 -36.59 17.75
C LYS A 89 -36.47 -37.29 17.01
N THR A 90 -36.44 -37.31 15.68
CA THR A 90 -37.46 -38.01 14.89
C THR A 90 -37.48 -39.51 15.19
N LEU A 91 -36.31 -40.14 15.36
CA LEU A 91 -36.22 -41.56 15.72
C LEU A 91 -36.76 -41.83 17.13
N LEU A 92 -36.46 -40.95 18.09
CA LEU A 92 -37.01 -41.04 19.44
C LEU A 92 -38.54 -40.94 19.46
N GLU A 93 -39.12 -40.06 18.65
CA GLU A 93 -40.57 -39.96 18.48
C GLU A 93 -41.14 -41.25 17.89
N ALA A 94 -40.48 -41.85 16.89
CA ALA A 94 -40.89 -43.14 16.34
C ALA A 94 -40.85 -44.27 17.38
N VAL A 95 -39.82 -44.31 18.25
CA VAL A 95 -39.75 -45.26 19.38
C VAL A 95 -40.90 -45.04 20.36
N ARG A 96 -41.21 -43.77 20.70
CA ARG A 96 -42.33 -43.43 21.60
C ARG A 96 -43.67 -43.87 21.02
N GLU A 97 -43.90 -43.64 19.72
CA GLU A 97 -45.14 -44.05 19.05
C GLU A 97 -45.26 -45.57 18.93
N ALA A 98 -44.18 -46.27 18.58
CA ALA A 98 -44.15 -47.74 18.56
C ALA A 98 -44.47 -48.31 19.95
N LYS A 99 -43.91 -47.72 21.02
CA LYS A 99 -44.20 -48.11 22.41
C LYS A 99 -45.67 -47.87 22.80
N LYS A 100 -46.28 -46.77 22.34
CA LYS A 100 -47.71 -46.49 22.59
C LYS A 100 -48.61 -47.50 21.89
N LYS A 101 -48.32 -47.85 20.64
CA LYS A 101 -49.10 -48.85 19.87
C LYS A 101 -49.08 -50.23 20.52
N ASP A 102 -47.96 -50.60 21.14
CA ASP A 102 -47.81 -51.88 21.86
C ASP A 102 -48.56 -51.93 23.21
N GLY A 103 -49.43 -50.96 23.46
CA GLY A 103 -50.33 -50.93 24.60
C GLY A 103 -49.77 -50.21 25.83
N GLY A 104 -48.57 -49.62 25.77
CA GLY A 104 -47.98 -48.71 26.77
C GLY A 104 -47.76 -49.27 28.18
N VAL A 105 -48.35 -50.42 28.49
CA VAL A 105 -48.42 -51.04 29.80
C VAL A 105 -47.56 -52.29 29.74
N VAL A 106 -46.43 -52.22 30.44
CA VAL A 106 -45.70 -53.39 30.92
C VAL A 106 -46.69 -54.13 31.83
N SER A 107 -47.60 -54.93 31.24
CA SER A 107 -48.43 -55.83 32.03
C SER A 107 -47.48 -56.82 32.66
N GLU A 108 -47.61 -57.06 33.97
CA GLU A 108 -46.75 -57.88 34.85
C GLU A 108 -46.47 -59.33 34.37
N GLY A 109 -46.89 -59.72 33.17
CA GLY A 109 -46.67 -61.03 32.56
C GLY A 109 -45.55 -61.10 31.50
N GLY A 110 -44.57 -60.20 31.48
CA GLY A 110 -43.37 -60.35 30.64
C GLY A 110 -43.64 -60.39 29.13
N LYS A 111 -44.50 -59.50 28.61
CA LYS A 111 -44.76 -59.43 27.16
C LYS A 111 -43.52 -58.90 26.42
N LYS A 112 -43.05 -59.71 25.48
CA LYS A 112 -41.95 -59.42 24.56
C LYS A 112 -42.23 -58.17 23.74
N ALA A 113 -41.21 -57.35 23.49
CA ALA A 113 -41.30 -56.23 22.56
C ALA A 113 -41.77 -56.69 21.16
N SER A 114 -42.72 -55.97 20.56
CA SER A 114 -43.16 -56.25 19.19
C SER A 114 -42.01 -56.19 18.19
N ALA A 115 -42.20 -56.88 17.06
CA ALA A 115 -41.26 -56.80 15.94
C ALA A 115 -41.11 -55.37 15.39
N GLU A 116 -42.16 -54.53 15.47
CA GLU A 116 -42.11 -53.12 15.08
C GLU A 116 -41.18 -52.32 15.99
N VAL A 117 -41.32 -52.46 17.31
CA VAL A 117 -40.41 -51.81 18.29
C VAL A 117 -38.97 -52.26 18.05
N ARG A 118 -38.72 -53.56 17.89
CA ARG A 118 -37.36 -54.08 17.61
C ARG A 118 -36.75 -53.50 16.34
N LYS A 119 -37.53 -53.39 15.26
CA LYS A 119 -37.07 -52.78 14.00
C LYS A 119 -36.68 -51.32 14.21
N VAL A 120 -37.53 -50.52 14.86
CA VAL A 120 -37.24 -49.10 15.13
C VAL A 120 -35.99 -48.94 16.00
N LEU A 121 -35.81 -49.80 17.01
CA LEU A 121 -34.60 -49.76 17.86
C LEU A 121 -33.33 -50.09 17.06
N GLY A 122 -33.39 -51.07 16.16
CA GLY A 122 -32.28 -51.37 15.24
C GLY A 122 -31.93 -50.18 14.35
N ASP A 123 -32.93 -49.51 13.80
CA ASP A 123 -32.74 -48.31 12.97
C ASP A 123 -32.13 -47.14 13.78
N VAL A 124 -32.57 -46.95 15.03
CA VAL A 124 -31.99 -45.94 15.95
C VAL A 124 -30.52 -46.25 16.22
N LEU A 125 -30.21 -47.51 16.53
CA LEU A 125 -28.86 -47.95 16.88
C LEU A 125 -27.87 -47.74 15.73
N GLU A 126 -28.24 -48.14 14.51
CA GLU A 126 -27.39 -47.96 13.33
C GLU A 126 -27.19 -46.48 12.98
N LYS A 127 -28.25 -45.67 13.07
CA LYS A 127 -28.12 -44.22 12.84
C LYS A 127 -27.29 -43.53 13.93
N MET A 128 -27.42 -43.93 15.20
CA MET A 128 -26.59 -43.40 16.29
C MET A 128 -25.11 -43.69 16.04
N LYS A 129 -24.76 -44.93 15.65
CA LYS A 129 -23.38 -45.29 15.28
C LYS A 129 -22.88 -44.42 14.11
N ALA A 130 -23.67 -44.24 13.07
CA ALA A 130 -23.32 -43.43 11.91
C ALA A 130 -23.09 -41.96 12.27
N LYS A 131 -23.95 -41.38 13.12
CA LYS A 131 -23.86 -39.96 13.49
C LYS A 131 -22.84 -39.67 14.59
N LYS A 132 -22.41 -40.66 15.39
CA LYS A 132 -21.36 -40.49 16.41
C LYS A 132 -20.14 -39.80 15.84
N GLY A 133 -19.64 -40.31 14.71
CA GLY A 133 -18.44 -39.78 14.06
C GLY A 133 -18.60 -38.31 13.67
N VAL A 134 -19.80 -37.92 13.22
CA VAL A 134 -20.13 -36.54 12.85
C VAL A 134 -20.07 -35.61 14.07
N VAL A 135 -20.72 -35.98 15.18
CA VAL A 135 -20.73 -35.17 16.40
C VAL A 135 -19.33 -35.09 17.03
N ALA A 136 -18.59 -36.20 17.07
CA ALA A 136 -17.22 -36.23 17.56
C ALA A 136 -16.29 -35.34 16.72
N LYS A 137 -16.42 -35.40 15.38
CA LYS A 137 -15.65 -34.55 14.46
C LYS A 137 -16.00 -33.07 14.63
N ALA A 138 -17.29 -32.73 14.74
CA ALA A 138 -17.74 -31.36 14.98
C ALA A 138 -17.15 -30.80 16.27
N ARG A 139 -17.17 -31.59 17.35
CA ARG A 139 -16.57 -31.22 18.62
C ARG A 139 -15.06 -31.02 18.53
N ALA A 140 -14.35 -31.92 17.87
CA ALA A 140 -12.91 -31.80 17.66
C ALA A 140 -12.55 -30.51 16.90
N GLU A 141 -13.32 -30.16 15.87
CA GLU A 141 -13.11 -28.90 15.14
C GLU A 141 -13.41 -27.64 15.96
N VAL A 142 -14.42 -27.67 16.84
CA VAL A 142 -14.68 -26.56 17.79
C VAL A 142 -13.46 -26.33 18.67
N GLU A 143 -12.89 -27.42 19.20
CA GLU A 143 -11.73 -27.35 20.09
C GLU A 143 -10.47 -26.89 19.34
N ASN A 144 -10.23 -27.41 18.13
CA ASN A 144 -9.15 -26.95 17.27
C ASN A 144 -9.29 -25.46 16.95
N THR A 145 -10.51 -24.99 16.64
CA THR A 145 -10.79 -23.58 16.37
C THR A 145 -10.53 -22.70 17.59
N ARG A 146 -10.91 -23.14 18.80
CA ARG A 146 -10.63 -22.42 20.06
C ARG A 146 -9.13 -22.30 20.34
N ARG A 147 -8.38 -23.38 20.12
CA ARG A 147 -6.93 -23.37 20.31
C ARG A 147 -6.25 -22.43 19.32
N LEU A 148 -6.67 -22.49 18.06
CA LEU A 148 -6.16 -21.60 17.03
C LEU A 148 -6.49 -20.14 17.32
N PHE A 149 -7.70 -19.86 17.84
CA PHE A 149 -8.07 -18.53 18.35
C PHE A 149 -7.05 -18.02 19.38
N GLU A 150 -6.70 -18.83 20.40
CA GLU A 150 -5.76 -18.38 21.43
C GLU A 150 -4.35 -18.13 20.88
N ILE A 151 -3.86 -19.01 20.00
CA ILE A 151 -2.54 -18.84 19.37
C ILE A 151 -2.53 -17.57 18.50
N CYS A 152 -3.56 -17.37 17.69
CA CYS A 152 -3.64 -16.22 16.80
C CYS A 152 -3.98 -14.91 17.52
N ARG A 153 -4.63 -14.98 18.68
CA ARG A 153 -4.82 -13.83 19.58
C ARG A 153 -3.49 -13.29 20.07
N ILE A 154 -2.53 -14.16 20.41
CA ILE A 154 -1.17 -13.74 20.80
C ILE A 154 -0.51 -12.97 19.65
N THR A 155 -0.59 -13.52 18.42
CA THR A 155 -0.09 -12.83 17.22
C THR A 155 -0.75 -11.46 17.05
N TYR A 156 -2.07 -11.38 17.17
CA TYR A 156 -2.83 -10.13 17.07
C TYR A 156 -2.41 -9.09 18.12
N VAL A 157 -2.30 -9.49 19.39
CA VAL A 157 -1.85 -8.60 20.47
C VAL A 157 -0.43 -8.10 20.21
N ASN A 158 0.49 -9.00 19.85
CA ASN A 158 1.87 -8.64 19.55
C ASN A 158 1.97 -7.65 18.38
N MET A 159 1.15 -7.81 17.34
CA MET A 159 1.04 -6.83 16.26
C MET A 159 0.50 -5.49 16.74
N GLY A 160 -0.55 -5.50 17.57
CA GLY A 160 -1.14 -4.29 18.13
C GLY A 160 -0.13 -3.51 18.98
N ASP A 161 0.60 -4.20 19.86
CA ASP A 161 1.66 -3.62 20.68
C ASP A 161 2.81 -3.08 19.82
N TRP A 162 3.11 -3.75 18.71
CA TRP A 162 4.13 -3.27 17.77
C TRP A 162 3.67 -2.02 17.02
N ILE A 163 2.43 -2.00 16.52
CA ILE A 163 1.84 -0.87 15.80
C ILE A 163 1.66 0.35 16.71
N GLY A 164 1.09 0.15 17.91
CA GLY A 164 0.72 1.22 18.83
C GLY A 164 1.77 1.55 19.90
N GLY A 165 2.81 0.73 20.04
CA GLY A 165 3.85 0.92 21.05
C GLY A 165 4.92 1.94 20.65
N ARG A 166 6.19 1.64 20.93
CA ARG A 166 7.34 2.55 20.69
C ARG A 166 7.45 3.05 19.25
N HIS A 167 6.86 2.32 18.31
CA HIS A 167 6.86 2.69 16.91
C HIS A 167 5.90 3.85 16.64
N ASP A 168 4.84 4.08 17.41
CA ASP A 168 3.86 5.10 17.06
C ASP A 168 4.42 6.52 17.09
N SER A 169 5.29 6.83 18.06
CA SER A 169 5.97 8.14 18.12
C SER A 169 7.23 8.22 17.26
N ALA A 170 8.01 7.13 17.18
CA ALA A 170 9.29 7.12 16.45
C ALA A 170 9.10 7.05 14.93
N ARG A 171 8.05 6.35 14.47
CA ARG A 171 7.79 6.10 13.05
C ARG A 171 7.52 7.38 12.27
N PRO A 172 6.58 8.28 12.63
CA PRO A 172 6.35 9.50 11.86
C PRO A 172 7.61 10.36 11.76
N TYR A 173 8.40 10.41 12.84
CA TYR A 173 9.67 11.13 12.87
C TYR A 173 10.69 10.56 11.88
N TYR A 174 10.99 9.26 11.95
CA TYR A 174 11.98 8.65 11.05
C TYR A 174 11.52 8.59 9.59
N PHE A 175 10.23 8.36 9.33
CA PHE A 175 9.69 8.47 7.97
C PHE A 175 9.82 9.90 7.43
N GLY A 176 9.56 10.91 8.26
CA GLY A 176 9.72 12.31 7.91
C GLY A 176 11.17 12.67 7.58
N LEU A 177 12.14 12.20 8.39
CA LEU A 177 13.57 12.41 8.11
C LEU A 177 14.01 11.79 6.79
N ILE A 178 13.60 10.55 6.53
CA ILE A 178 13.94 9.86 5.26
C ILE A 178 13.28 10.56 4.08
N GLU A 179 12.03 10.99 4.23
CA GLU A 179 11.32 11.72 3.18
C GLU A 179 12.00 13.07 2.89
N GLU A 180 12.34 13.83 3.92
CA GLU A 180 13.02 15.12 3.78
C GLU A 180 14.40 14.95 3.15
N GLU A 181 15.20 13.99 3.62
CA GLU A 181 16.51 13.72 3.03
C GLU A 181 16.38 13.27 1.58
N ASN A 182 15.40 12.44 1.24
CA ASN A 182 15.15 12.03 -0.14
C ASN A 182 14.68 13.20 -1.02
N ARG A 183 14.03 14.22 -0.46
CA ARG A 183 13.71 15.46 -1.20
C ARG A 183 14.95 16.33 -1.40
N ARG A 184 15.83 16.43 -0.39
CA ARG A 184 17.09 17.20 -0.45
C ARG A 184 18.09 16.57 -1.42
N LYS A 185 18.31 15.27 -1.29
CA LYS A 185 19.24 14.48 -2.09
C LYS A 185 18.57 13.17 -2.51
N PRO A 186 17.83 13.19 -3.64
CA PRO A 186 17.17 12.00 -4.14
C PRO A 186 18.19 10.90 -4.41
N THR A 187 18.04 9.77 -3.73
CA THR A 187 18.83 8.57 -3.99
C THR A 187 17.87 7.39 -4.15
N ASN A 188 18.19 6.50 -5.09
CA ASN A 188 17.34 5.35 -5.38
C ASN A 188 17.14 4.49 -4.10
N ASP A 189 18.17 4.34 -3.28
CA ASP A 189 18.11 3.55 -2.04
C ASP A 189 17.15 4.13 -0.99
N LEU A 190 17.20 5.45 -0.75
CA LEU A 190 16.30 6.11 0.21
C LEU A 190 14.85 6.09 -0.30
N GLU A 191 14.64 6.33 -1.60
CA GLU A 191 13.31 6.28 -2.20
C GLU A 191 12.71 4.86 -2.09
N VAL A 192 13.48 3.83 -2.43
CA VAL A 192 13.05 2.43 -2.34
C VAL A 192 12.74 2.06 -0.90
N LEU A 193 13.61 2.42 0.06
CA LEU A 193 13.40 2.13 1.48
C LEU A 193 12.14 2.82 2.03
N TYR A 194 11.93 4.08 1.69
CA TYR A 194 10.74 4.84 2.09
C TYR A 194 9.45 4.21 1.56
N ARG A 195 9.39 3.93 0.25
CA ARG A 195 8.23 3.33 -0.40
C ARG A 195 7.93 1.94 0.16
N ARG A 196 8.97 1.11 0.35
CA ARG A 196 8.84 -0.22 0.93
C ARG A 196 8.35 -0.15 2.38
N GLY A 197 8.84 0.81 3.16
CA GLY A 197 8.36 1.07 4.52
C GLY A 197 6.87 1.39 4.54
N LYS A 198 6.42 2.30 3.69
CA LYS A 198 5.00 2.69 3.58
C LYS A 198 4.11 1.53 3.14
N SER A 199 4.48 0.83 2.07
CA SER A 199 3.78 -0.36 1.58
C SER A 199 3.66 -1.45 2.67
N SER A 200 4.72 -1.67 3.44
CA SER A 200 4.72 -2.64 4.54
C SER A 200 3.82 -2.21 5.69
N GLU A 201 3.85 -0.93 6.08
CA GLU A 201 2.95 -0.35 7.08
C GLU A 201 1.47 -0.55 6.71
N GLU A 202 1.09 -0.17 5.49
CA GLU A 202 -0.27 -0.32 4.99
C GLU A 202 -0.72 -1.78 5.00
N SER A 203 0.13 -2.69 4.51
CA SER A 203 -0.14 -4.13 4.50
C SER A 203 -0.36 -4.67 5.91
N LEU A 204 0.43 -4.22 6.89
CA LEU A 204 0.30 -4.67 8.27
C LEU A 204 -0.99 -4.18 8.92
N LEU A 205 -1.36 -2.91 8.70
CA LEU A 205 -2.62 -2.35 9.21
C LEU A 205 -3.82 -3.08 8.63
N GLN A 206 -3.80 -3.42 7.34
CA GLN A 206 -4.85 -4.22 6.70
C GLN A 206 -4.95 -5.64 7.27
N LEU A 207 -3.81 -6.28 7.54
CA LEU A 207 -3.76 -7.58 8.17
C LEU A 207 -4.27 -7.54 9.61
N TYR A 208 -3.89 -6.52 10.37
CA TYR A 208 -4.35 -6.30 11.74
C TYR A 208 -5.88 -6.14 11.80
N ALA A 209 -6.45 -5.29 10.93
CA ALA A 209 -7.91 -5.14 10.82
C ALA A 209 -8.61 -6.44 10.37
N THR A 210 -7.93 -7.28 9.59
CA THR A 210 -8.46 -8.58 9.19
C THR A 210 -8.48 -9.56 10.36
N LEU A 211 -7.39 -9.65 11.14
CA LEU A 211 -7.33 -10.46 12.35
C LEU A 211 -8.37 -10.04 13.41
N ASP A 212 -8.62 -8.74 13.53
CA ASP A 212 -9.68 -8.21 14.41
C ASP A 212 -11.07 -8.74 14.02
N ARG A 213 -11.40 -8.66 12.72
CA ARG A 213 -12.64 -9.23 12.18
C ARG A 213 -12.74 -10.74 12.39
N PHE A 214 -11.64 -11.48 12.23
CA PHE A 214 -11.61 -12.92 12.50
C PHE A 214 -11.85 -13.24 13.99
N THR A 215 -11.30 -12.42 14.89
CA THR A 215 -11.51 -12.56 16.34
C THR A 215 -13.00 -12.43 16.69
N LEU A 216 -13.68 -11.42 16.14
CA LEU A 216 -15.11 -11.23 16.34
C LEU A 216 -15.94 -12.37 15.71
N LYS A 217 -15.66 -12.71 14.45
CA LYS A 217 -16.35 -13.76 13.69
C LYS A 217 -16.21 -15.12 14.37
N SER A 218 -15.02 -15.45 14.88
CA SER A 218 -14.79 -16.73 15.56
C SER A 218 -15.57 -16.81 16.85
N ARG A 219 -15.65 -15.74 17.66
CA ARG A 219 -16.45 -15.77 18.89
C ARG A 219 -17.92 -16.08 18.59
N ALA A 220 -18.49 -15.41 17.58
CA ALA A 220 -19.86 -15.64 17.16
C ALA A 220 -20.08 -17.10 16.68
N HIS A 221 -19.27 -17.57 15.74
CA HIS A 221 -19.44 -18.91 15.18
C HIS A 221 -19.11 -20.02 16.19
N THR A 222 -18.04 -19.91 16.98
CA THR A 222 -17.72 -20.93 17.98
C THR A 222 -18.83 -21.07 19.01
N GLY A 223 -19.51 -19.98 19.38
CA GLY A 223 -20.70 -20.02 20.24
C GLY A 223 -21.87 -20.78 19.60
N GLU A 224 -22.23 -20.41 18.37
CA GLU A 224 -23.31 -21.06 17.60
C GLU A 224 -23.03 -22.55 17.38
N VAL A 225 -21.85 -22.88 16.86
CA VAL A 225 -21.43 -24.26 16.58
C VAL A 225 -21.40 -25.09 17.86
N ASN A 226 -20.86 -24.56 18.96
CA ASN A 226 -20.88 -25.26 20.24
C ASN A 226 -22.31 -25.54 20.70
N GLY A 227 -23.24 -24.60 20.46
CA GLY A 227 -24.67 -24.83 20.69
C GLY A 227 -25.24 -26.00 19.87
N HIS A 228 -24.86 -26.14 18.59
CA HIS A 228 -25.28 -27.26 17.75
C HIS A 228 -24.71 -28.60 18.22
N VAL A 229 -23.43 -28.62 18.58
CA VAL A 229 -22.76 -29.82 19.13
C VAL A 229 -23.44 -30.26 20.43
N VAL A 230 -23.68 -29.34 21.37
CA VAL A 230 -24.35 -29.65 22.65
C VAL A 230 -25.77 -30.18 22.42
N LYS A 231 -26.54 -29.58 21.50
CA LYS A 231 -27.88 -30.07 21.13
C LYS A 231 -27.84 -31.49 20.55
N ALA A 232 -26.84 -31.79 19.72
CA ALA A 232 -26.65 -33.12 19.14
C ALA A 232 -26.26 -34.16 20.18
N GLN A 233 -25.36 -33.81 21.09
CA GLN A 233 -24.97 -34.66 22.22
C GLN A 233 -26.17 -34.97 23.12
N ALA A 234 -26.94 -33.95 23.51
CA ALA A 234 -28.14 -34.13 24.32
C ALA A 234 -29.18 -35.03 23.63
N ALA A 235 -29.39 -34.87 22.32
CA ALA A 235 -30.30 -35.73 21.56
C ALA A 235 -29.80 -37.19 21.50
N MET A 236 -28.49 -37.42 21.39
CA MET A 236 -27.90 -38.75 21.44
C MET A 236 -28.00 -39.39 22.84
N GLU A 237 -27.81 -38.61 23.91
CA GLU A 237 -28.01 -39.06 25.29
C GLU A 237 -29.47 -39.44 25.55
N GLU A 238 -30.41 -38.61 25.10
CA GLU A 238 -31.84 -38.90 25.20
C GLU A 238 -32.20 -40.17 24.41
N ALA A 239 -31.64 -40.34 23.21
CA ALA A 239 -31.80 -41.55 22.40
C ALA A 239 -31.27 -42.78 23.13
N TYR A 240 -30.08 -42.68 23.71
CA TYR A 240 -29.49 -43.76 24.51
C TYR A 240 -30.33 -44.12 25.73
N ARG A 241 -30.83 -43.13 26.49
CA ARG A 241 -31.73 -43.39 27.64
C ARG A 241 -33.02 -44.07 27.19
N GLY A 242 -33.57 -43.67 26.04
CA GLY A 242 -34.70 -44.34 25.41
C GLY A 242 -34.41 -45.80 25.09
N LEU A 243 -33.27 -46.09 24.45
CA LEU A 243 -32.84 -47.46 24.14
C LEU A 243 -32.59 -48.28 25.41
N ALA A 244 -31.95 -47.71 26.43
CA ALA A 244 -31.68 -48.37 27.70
C ALA A 244 -32.97 -48.73 28.45
N ALA A 245 -33.97 -47.84 28.44
CA ALA A 245 -35.27 -48.14 29.03
C ALA A 245 -36.00 -49.29 28.34
N VAL A 246 -35.79 -49.49 27.03
CA VAL A 246 -36.37 -50.60 26.27
C VAL A 246 -35.52 -51.88 26.38
N LYS A 247 -34.20 -51.77 26.61
CA LYS A 247 -33.30 -52.91 26.86
C LYS A 247 -33.81 -53.82 27.99
N GLU A 248 -34.37 -53.23 29.04
CA GLU A 248 -34.94 -53.95 30.18
C GLU A 248 -36.24 -54.72 29.83
N LEU A 249 -36.87 -54.40 28.69
CA LEU A 249 -38.08 -55.06 28.18
C LEU A 249 -37.80 -56.16 27.15
N VAL A 250 -36.52 -56.35 26.78
CA VAL A 250 -36.10 -57.35 25.78
C VAL A 250 -35.64 -58.64 26.49
N ASP A 251 -36.17 -59.78 26.03
CA ASP A 251 -35.86 -61.11 26.56
C ASP A 251 -34.34 -61.38 26.66
N GLU A 252 -33.95 -62.22 27.61
CA GLU A 252 -32.55 -62.69 27.77
C GLU A 252 -32.01 -63.39 26.52
N GLY A 253 -32.87 -63.93 25.65
CA GLY A 253 -32.47 -64.58 24.40
C GLY A 253 -31.90 -63.63 23.34
N GLU A 254 -32.12 -62.32 23.43
CA GLU A 254 -31.56 -61.31 22.49
C GLU A 254 -30.30 -60.64 23.06
N VAL A 255 -29.31 -61.47 23.43
CA VAL A 255 -28.00 -61.03 23.94
C VAL A 255 -27.34 -59.99 23.03
N GLN A 256 -27.53 -60.09 21.70
CA GLN A 256 -26.95 -59.15 20.75
C GLN A 256 -27.49 -57.72 20.90
N PHE A 257 -28.81 -57.54 21.11
CA PHE A 257 -29.38 -56.21 21.31
C PHE A 257 -28.87 -55.58 22.60
N LYS A 258 -28.86 -56.35 23.70
CA LYS A 258 -28.34 -55.87 25.00
C LYS A 258 -26.86 -55.45 24.88
N ASN A 259 -26.04 -56.25 24.20
CA ASN A 259 -24.64 -55.95 23.93
C ASN A 259 -24.47 -54.68 23.07
N ASP A 260 -25.32 -54.50 22.07
CA ASP A 260 -25.23 -53.33 21.19
C ASP A 260 -25.66 -52.04 21.90
N VAL A 261 -26.67 -52.10 22.77
CA VAL A 261 -27.02 -50.97 23.66
C VAL A 261 -25.89 -50.67 24.64
N GLU A 262 -25.20 -51.68 25.18
CA GLU A 262 -24.03 -51.42 26.03
C GLU A 262 -22.86 -50.78 25.27
N LYS A 263 -22.56 -51.22 24.04
CA LYS A 263 -21.57 -50.56 23.20
C LYS A 263 -21.93 -49.09 22.92
N LEU A 264 -23.22 -48.74 22.85
CA LEU A 264 -23.64 -47.34 22.74
C LEU A 264 -23.36 -46.53 24.01
N ARG A 265 -23.28 -47.16 25.18
CA ARG A 265 -22.89 -46.48 26.42
C ARG A 265 -21.47 -45.92 26.30
N ASP A 266 -20.56 -46.74 25.79
CA ASP A 266 -19.16 -46.33 25.57
C ASP A 266 -19.04 -45.25 24.48
N ILE A 267 -20.06 -45.13 23.63
CA ILE A 267 -20.19 -44.06 22.64
C ILE A 267 -20.62 -42.74 23.27
N VAL A 268 -21.56 -42.78 24.21
CA VAL A 268 -22.19 -41.58 24.81
C VAL A 268 -21.41 -41.06 26.02
N LYS A 269 -20.79 -41.93 26.81
CA LYS A 269 -20.03 -41.56 28.02
C LYS A 269 -18.94 -40.49 27.79
N PRO A 270 -18.15 -40.52 26.69
CA PRO A 270 -17.19 -39.45 26.39
C PRO A 270 -17.83 -38.10 26.03
N LEU A 271 -19.13 -38.08 25.72
CA LEU A 271 -19.91 -36.87 25.47
C LEU A 271 -20.39 -36.25 26.80
N GLU A 272 -20.74 -37.06 27.80
CA GLU A 272 -21.16 -36.58 29.13
C GLU A 272 -20.00 -35.86 29.86
N GLN A 273 -18.83 -36.50 29.92
CA GLN A 273 -17.63 -35.94 30.57
C GLN A 273 -17.15 -34.62 29.92
N ALA A 274 -17.55 -34.38 28.67
CA ALA A 274 -17.28 -33.16 27.96
C ALA A 274 -18.11 -31.96 28.42
N GLY A 275 -19.39 -32.21 28.70
CA GLY A 275 -20.33 -31.16 29.05
C GLY A 275 -19.99 -30.55 30.40
N GLU A 276 -19.53 -31.38 31.34
CA GLU A 276 -19.18 -30.96 32.71
C GLU A 276 -17.94 -30.07 32.75
N SER A 277 -16.97 -30.28 31.85
CA SER A 277 -15.75 -29.45 31.78
C SER A 277 -15.97 -28.10 31.07
N GLY A 278 -17.01 -27.96 30.24
CA GLY A 278 -17.30 -26.73 29.50
C GLY A 278 -18.29 -25.77 30.17
N GLY A 279 -19.06 -26.22 31.16
CA GLY A 279 -20.19 -25.47 31.72
C GLY A 279 -19.84 -24.31 32.66
N ALA A 280 -18.65 -24.29 33.25
CA ALA A 280 -18.29 -23.27 34.25
C ALA A 280 -17.82 -21.91 33.65
N ALA A 281 -17.59 -21.83 32.34
CA ALA A 281 -17.07 -20.61 31.69
C ALA A 281 -18.11 -19.79 30.91
N GLY A 282 -19.41 -20.14 30.98
CA GLY A 282 -20.38 -19.82 29.91
C GLY A 282 -21.31 -18.62 30.06
N THR A 283 -21.42 -17.94 31.21
CA THR A 283 -22.34 -16.77 31.34
C THR A 283 -21.69 -15.51 31.91
N GLY A 284 -20.46 -15.60 32.40
CA GLY A 284 -19.62 -14.45 32.73
C GLY A 284 -18.68 -14.14 31.57
N GLY A 285 -19.21 -13.77 30.40
CA GLY A 285 -18.37 -13.05 29.45
C GLY A 285 -17.83 -11.82 30.18
N PRO A 286 -16.51 -11.57 30.21
CA PRO A 286 -16.00 -10.36 30.85
C PRO A 286 -16.72 -9.18 30.19
N SER A 287 -17.49 -8.47 31.00
CA SER A 287 -17.95 -7.12 30.67
C SER A 287 -16.75 -6.40 30.09
N VAL A 288 -16.88 -5.86 28.88
CA VAL A 288 -15.82 -5.12 28.18
C VAL A 288 -15.47 -3.80 28.90
N GLY A 289 -16.06 -3.53 30.07
CA GLY A 289 -15.56 -2.55 31.03
C GLY A 289 -14.61 -3.20 32.04
N ASP A 290 -13.35 -2.79 32.01
CA ASP A 290 -12.42 -2.85 33.15
C ASP A 290 -11.86 -4.22 33.56
N THR A 291 -11.51 -5.06 32.59
CA THR A 291 -10.40 -5.98 32.85
C THR A 291 -9.12 -5.15 32.71
N GLU A 292 -8.65 -4.59 33.82
CA GLU A 292 -7.28 -4.11 33.92
C GLU A 292 -6.37 -5.28 33.53
N VAL A 293 -5.93 -5.29 32.27
CA VAL A 293 -4.76 -6.05 31.86
C VAL A 293 -3.72 -5.68 32.90
N PRO A 294 -3.18 -6.64 33.68
CA PRO A 294 -2.22 -6.32 34.70
C PRO A 294 -1.14 -5.51 34.01
N LYS A 295 -0.97 -4.24 34.45
CA LYS A 295 0.09 -3.36 33.98
C LYS A 295 1.39 -4.09 34.27
N SER A 296 1.83 -4.87 33.30
CA SER A 296 3.13 -5.51 33.26
C SER A 296 4.11 -4.37 33.45
N SER A 297 4.79 -4.39 34.60
CA SER A 297 5.80 -3.40 34.93
C SER A 297 6.83 -3.41 33.82
N MET A 298 6.74 -2.40 32.95
CA MET A 298 7.72 -2.06 31.94
C MET A 298 9.05 -1.79 32.64
N VAL A 299 9.88 -2.83 32.75
CA VAL A 299 11.33 -2.64 32.84
C VAL A 299 11.85 -2.78 31.42
N SER A 300 12.03 -1.61 30.81
CA SER A 300 12.76 -1.38 29.58
C SER A 300 14.23 -1.69 29.79
N THR A 301 14.84 -2.52 28.93
CA THR A 301 15.89 -2.13 27.96
C THR A 301 16.38 -3.38 27.21
N GLY A 302 16.29 -3.34 25.87
CA GLY A 302 16.98 -4.28 24.97
C GLY A 302 16.16 -5.50 24.54
N GLY A 303 15.75 -5.54 23.27
CA GLY A 303 15.57 -6.75 22.45
C GLY A 303 14.82 -7.97 23.03
N GLY A 304 14.03 -7.80 24.09
CA GLY A 304 13.39 -8.90 24.79
C GLY A 304 12.32 -9.53 23.92
N MET A 305 12.62 -10.71 23.38
CA MET A 305 11.64 -11.59 22.76
C MET A 305 10.45 -11.75 23.72
N ILE A 306 9.26 -11.47 23.19
CA ILE A 306 7.98 -11.55 23.89
C ILE A 306 7.87 -12.89 24.63
N ALA A 307 7.46 -12.84 25.91
CA ALA A 307 7.39 -14.01 26.78
C ALA A 307 6.52 -15.12 26.14
N PRO A 308 7.04 -16.35 25.96
CA PRO A 308 6.25 -17.44 25.40
C PRO A 308 5.14 -17.83 26.36
N VAL A 309 3.89 -17.71 25.92
CA VAL A 309 2.75 -18.32 26.62
C VAL A 309 2.98 -19.83 26.58
N ARG A 310 3.08 -20.46 27.76
CA ARG A 310 3.20 -21.92 27.89
C ARG A 310 1.85 -22.55 27.57
N LEU A 311 1.63 -22.90 26.31
CA LEU A 311 0.57 -23.82 25.92
C LEU A 311 1.01 -25.25 26.26
N ASP A 312 0.09 -26.05 26.81
CA ASP A 312 0.37 -27.46 27.13
C ASP A 312 0.59 -28.26 25.83
N PRO A 313 1.81 -28.76 25.57
CA PRO A 313 2.20 -29.33 24.27
C PRO A 313 1.56 -30.70 23.99
N SER A 314 0.98 -31.35 24.99
CA SER A 314 0.54 -32.75 24.91
C SER A 314 -0.71 -32.99 24.03
N ASN A 315 -1.48 -31.94 23.75
CA ASN A 315 -2.75 -32.06 23.02
C ASN A 315 -2.86 -31.12 21.82
N THR A 316 -1.88 -30.25 21.58
CA THR A 316 -1.94 -29.17 20.57
C THR A 316 -1.18 -29.46 19.28
N SER A 317 -0.57 -30.64 19.13
CA SER A 317 0.46 -30.85 18.11
C SER A 317 -0.03 -30.59 16.68
N GLY A 318 -1.22 -31.08 16.30
CA GLY A 318 -1.70 -30.98 14.91
C GLY A 318 -1.95 -29.55 14.45
N VAL A 319 -2.69 -28.74 15.23
CA VAL A 319 -3.01 -27.35 14.86
C VAL A 319 -1.76 -26.46 14.90
N VAL A 320 -0.86 -26.70 15.85
CA VAL A 320 0.40 -25.95 15.96
C VAL A 320 1.32 -26.29 14.79
N GLU A 321 1.43 -27.57 14.42
CA GLU A 321 2.22 -28.01 13.27
C GLU A 321 1.68 -27.43 11.97
N GLU A 322 0.37 -27.51 11.73
CA GLU A 322 -0.30 -26.91 10.57
C GLU A 322 -0.05 -25.40 10.49
N LEU A 323 -0.13 -24.70 11.63
CA LEU A 323 0.14 -23.26 11.68
C LEU A 323 1.62 -22.92 11.41
N GLU A 324 2.57 -23.70 11.96
CA GLU A 324 4.00 -23.49 11.69
C GLU A 324 4.38 -23.83 10.25
N GLU A 325 3.75 -24.83 9.63
CA GLU A 325 3.89 -25.12 8.20
C GLU A 325 3.37 -23.97 7.34
N GLU A 326 2.15 -23.48 7.61
CA GLU A 326 1.58 -22.35 6.88
C GLU A 326 2.43 -21.08 7.10
N LYS A 327 2.96 -20.86 8.31
CA LYS A 327 3.89 -19.76 8.61
C LYS A 327 5.19 -19.86 7.84
N LYS A 328 5.79 -21.05 7.68
CA LYS A 328 6.99 -21.23 6.85
C LYS A 328 6.70 -20.94 5.38
N LYS A 329 5.57 -21.43 4.86
CA LYS A 329 5.12 -21.16 3.49
C LYS A 329 4.90 -19.68 3.26
N GLU A 330 4.23 -19.03 4.20
CA GLU A 330 3.88 -17.62 4.14
C GLU A 330 5.11 -16.72 4.29
N THR A 331 6.06 -17.09 5.16
CA THR A 331 7.36 -16.42 5.27
C THR A 331 8.09 -16.43 3.92
N LYS A 332 8.12 -17.56 3.23
CA LYS A 332 8.73 -17.66 1.88
C LYS A 332 7.99 -16.76 0.89
N ARG A 333 6.66 -16.78 0.89
CA ARG A 333 5.82 -15.96 0.01
C ARG A 333 6.06 -14.46 0.22
N VAL A 334 5.93 -13.96 1.45
CA VAL A 334 6.12 -12.54 1.77
C VAL A 334 7.55 -12.10 1.47
N VAL A 335 8.56 -12.90 1.80
CA VAL A 335 9.96 -12.57 1.48
C VAL A 335 10.18 -12.50 -0.04
N GLN A 336 9.59 -13.41 -0.81
CA GLN A 336 9.69 -13.38 -2.26
C GLN A 336 8.96 -12.16 -2.86
N GLU A 337 7.73 -11.89 -2.43
CA GLU A 337 6.96 -10.71 -2.85
C GLU A 337 7.71 -9.40 -2.52
N LYS A 338 8.33 -9.30 -1.33
CA LYS A 338 9.10 -8.11 -0.94
C LYS A 338 10.40 -7.96 -1.73
N LYS A 339 11.06 -9.06 -2.11
CA LYS A 339 12.23 -9.03 -3.01
C LYS A 339 11.85 -8.61 -4.43
N GLU A 340 10.69 -9.06 -4.91
CA GLU A 340 10.18 -8.68 -6.23
C GLU A 340 9.75 -7.20 -6.25
N GLU A 341 9.06 -6.74 -5.20
CA GLU A 341 8.71 -5.33 -5.01
C GLU A 341 9.96 -4.45 -4.97
N GLU A 342 11.00 -4.85 -4.24
CA GLU A 342 12.30 -4.15 -4.19
C GLU A 342 12.96 -4.08 -5.58
N ARG A 343 12.99 -5.18 -6.33
CA ARG A 343 13.50 -5.19 -7.72
C ARG A 343 12.71 -4.27 -8.65
N ARG A 344 11.38 -4.27 -8.52
CA ARG A 344 10.50 -3.39 -9.31
C ARG A 344 10.77 -1.93 -9.00
N LEU A 345 10.85 -1.56 -7.72
CA LEU A 345 11.13 -0.19 -7.29
C LEU A 345 12.52 0.29 -7.74
N LEU A 346 13.54 -0.58 -7.67
CA LEU A 346 14.88 -0.27 -8.18
C LEU A 346 14.87 -0.05 -9.69
N SER A 347 14.22 -0.93 -10.46
CA SER A 347 14.11 -0.78 -11.92
C SER A 347 13.38 0.51 -12.31
N GLU A 348 12.29 0.87 -11.62
CA GLU A 348 11.56 2.12 -11.85
C GLU A 348 12.39 3.36 -11.49
N ALA A 349 13.22 3.28 -10.44
CA ALA A 349 14.09 4.37 -10.04
C ALA A 349 15.23 4.58 -11.05
N GLU A 350 15.86 3.49 -11.51
CA GLU A 350 16.86 3.54 -12.58
C GLU A 350 16.29 4.10 -13.89
N GLU A 351 15.07 3.69 -14.28
CA GLU A 351 14.43 4.20 -15.49
C GLU A 351 14.17 5.71 -15.39
N ARG A 352 13.68 6.18 -14.23
CA ARG A 352 13.48 7.62 -13.99
C ARG A 352 14.79 8.40 -14.01
N GLU A 353 15.88 7.83 -13.49
CA GLU A 353 17.20 8.44 -13.58
C GLU A 353 17.68 8.54 -15.05
N ARG A 354 17.49 7.48 -15.84
CA ARG A 354 17.80 7.49 -17.28
C ARG A 354 16.98 8.53 -18.04
N GLN A 355 15.69 8.65 -17.75
CA GLN A 355 14.82 9.67 -18.35
C GLN A 355 15.28 11.08 -18.00
N ARG A 356 15.64 11.36 -16.73
CA ARG A 356 16.16 12.66 -16.30
C ARG A 356 17.47 13.02 -17.01
N LYS A 357 18.41 12.06 -17.14
CA LYS A 357 19.66 12.27 -17.86
C LYS A 357 19.41 12.56 -19.34
N ALA A 358 18.56 11.77 -19.99
CA ALA A 358 18.20 11.97 -21.39
C ALA A 358 17.51 13.32 -21.63
N GLU A 359 16.64 13.77 -20.71
CA GLU A 359 16.00 15.09 -20.82
C GLU A 359 17.00 16.23 -20.60
N ALA A 360 17.91 16.11 -19.63
CA ALA A 360 18.98 17.08 -19.41
C ALA A 360 19.90 17.18 -20.63
N ASP A 361 20.32 16.05 -21.20
CA ASP A 361 21.13 16.01 -22.41
C ASP A 361 20.40 16.64 -23.61
N LYS A 362 19.09 16.39 -23.73
CA LYS A 362 18.25 17.03 -24.76
C LYS A 362 18.18 18.54 -24.58
N ARG A 363 18.02 19.03 -23.34
CA ARG A 363 18.01 20.48 -23.03
C ARG A 363 19.36 21.13 -23.36
N ILE A 364 20.48 20.49 -23.01
CA ILE A 364 21.83 20.96 -23.34
C ILE A 364 22.03 20.98 -24.87
N ALA A 365 21.59 19.94 -25.57
CA ALA A 365 21.69 19.88 -27.03
C ALA A 365 20.84 20.97 -27.72
N GLU A 366 19.62 21.20 -27.22
CA GLU A 366 18.74 22.25 -27.72
C GLU A 366 19.31 23.65 -27.47
N GLU A 367 19.87 23.88 -26.28
CA GLU A 367 20.54 25.14 -25.94
C GLU A 367 21.75 25.39 -26.84
N ARG A 368 22.60 24.38 -27.06
CA ARG A 368 23.73 24.46 -28.01
C ARG A 368 23.26 24.76 -29.43
N SER A 369 22.18 24.12 -29.88
CA SER A 369 21.62 24.38 -31.22
C SER A 369 21.09 25.82 -31.36
N ARG A 370 20.44 26.35 -30.32
CA ARG A 370 19.98 27.75 -30.29
C ARG A 370 21.16 28.73 -30.27
N GLU A 371 22.25 28.42 -29.56
CA GLU A 371 23.46 29.24 -29.58
C GLU A 371 24.15 29.23 -30.96
N GLU A 372 24.25 28.07 -31.60
CA GLU A 372 24.79 27.94 -32.96
C GLU A 372 23.93 28.72 -33.97
N GLU A 373 22.60 28.63 -33.88
CA GLU A 373 21.70 29.39 -34.75
C GLU A 373 21.87 30.91 -34.55
N LYS A 374 21.97 31.38 -33.30
CA LYS A 374 22.26 32.79 -33.00
C LYS A 374 23.59 33.24 -33.60
N LYS A 375 24.65 32.42 -33.50
CA LYS A 375 25.95 32.71 -34.12
C LYS A 375 25.84 32.81 -35.64
N ARG A 376 25.10 31.88 -36.28
CA ARG A 376 24.88 31.91 -37.74
C ARG A 376 24.07 33.12 -38.18
N LEU A 377 23.09 33.57 -37.39
CA LEU A 377 22.33 34.79 -37.69
C LEU A 377 23.20 36.04 -37.54
N ALA A 378 23.99 36.13 -36.47
CA ALA A 378 24.92 37.24 -36.26
C ALA A 378 25.97 37.34 -37.38
N GLU A 379 26.54 36.21 -37.83
CA GLU A 379 27.48 36.18 -38.95
C GLU A 379 26.83 36.65 -40.26
N LYS A 380 25.59 36.23 -40.53
CA LYS A 380 24.82 36.70 -41.70
C LYS A 380 24.54 38.20 -41.65
N GLU A 381 24.18 38.74 -40.48
CA GLU A 381 23.96 40.18 -40.30
C GLU A 381 25.25 40.97 -40.48
N GLU A 382 26.39 40.48 -39.98
CA GLU A 382 27.69 41.11 -40.17
C GLU A 382 28.10 41.13 -41.65
N LEU A 383 27.92 40.02 -42.36
CA LEU A 383 28.17 39.95 -43.81
C LEU A 383 27.27 40.93 -44.58
N ALA A 384 25.98 40.99 -44.25
CA ALA A 384 25.03 41.92 -44.87
C ALA A 384 25.38 43.40 -44.56
N ALA A 385 25.88 43.70 -43.37
CA ALA A 385 26.33 45.04 -43.00
C ALA A 385 27.57 45.45 -43.80
N LYS A 386 28.57 44.57 -43.93
CA LYS A 386 29.77 44.80 -44.76
C LYS A 386 29.42 45.01 -46.24
N GLU A 387 28.44 44.27 -46.76
CA GLU A 387 27.96 44.44 -48.13
C GLU A 387 27.28 45.80 -48.32
N ARG A 388 26.41 46.21 -47.39
CA ARG A 388 25.77 47.53 -47.41
C ARG A 388 26.79 48.66 -47.35
N GLU A 389 27.82 48.52 -46.52
CA GLU A 389 28.92 49.49 -46.43
C GLU A 389 29.67 49.61 -47.76
N ARG A 390 30.03 48.48 -48.39
CA ARG A 390 30.68 48.48 -49.72
C ARG A 390 29.81 49.14 -50.79
N VAL A 391 28.50 48.88 -50.79
CA VAL A 391 27.57 49.52 -51.74
C VAL A 391 27.46 51.02 -51.47
N ALA A 392 27.38 51.43 -50.21
CA ALA A 392 27.33 52.84 -49.83
C ALA A 392 28.62 53.59 -50.21
N GLU A 393 29.80 53.00 -49.97
CA GLU A 393 31.07 53.57 -50.41
C GLU A 393 31.16 53.69 -51.94
N ALA A 394 30.71 52.66 -52.67
CA ALA A 394 30.69 52.70 -54.13
C ALA A 394 29.74 53.79 -54.66
N GLN A 395 28.57 53.96 -54.03
CA GLN A 395 27.63 55.03 -54.35
C GLN A 395 28.22 56.41 -54.05
N GLN A 396 28.88 56.58 -52.90
CA GLN A 396 29.55 57.84 -52.56
C GLN A 396 30.65 58.19 -53.56
N ARG A 397 31.48 57.22 -53.96
CA ARG A 397 32.52 57.43 -54.99
C ARG A 397 31.91 57.80 -56.34
N ALA A 398 30.83 57.12 -56.75
CA ALA A 398 30.12 57.43 -57.99
C ALA A 398 29.46 58.82 -57.94
N GLU A 399 28.92 59.23 -56.79
CA GLU A 399 28.35 60.57 -56.59
C GLU A 399 29.43 61.65 -56.57
N GLU A 400 30.58 61.39 -55.94
CA GLU A 400 31.74 62.30 -55.98
C GLU A 400 32.30 62.45 -57.40
N GLU A 401 32.40 61.37 -58.17
CA GLU A 401 32.77 61.45 -59.59
C GLU A 401 31.74 62.22 -60.40
N ARG A 402 30.44 61.99 -60.17
CA ARG A 402 29.38 62.79 -60.79
C ARG A 402 29.48 64.26 -60.44
N LYS A 403 29.74 64.60 -59.18
CA LYS A 403 29.94 66.00 -58.74
C LYS A 403 31.21 66.60 -59.33
N LYS A 404 32.28 65.83 -59.52
CA LYS A 404 33.50 66.29 -60.22
C LYS A 404 33.22 66.55 -61.70
N LEU A 405 32.51 65.64 -62.37
CA LEU A 405 32.08 65.81 -63.75
C LEU A 405 31.09 66.98 -63.92
N GLU A 406 30.16 67.14 -62.98
CA GLU A 406 29.21 68.25 -62.96
C GLU A 406 29.91 69.57 -62.67
N LYS A 407 30.88 69.63 -61.75
CA LYS A 407 31.73 70.82 -61.55
C LYS A 407 32.56 71.16 -62.77
N LEU A 408 33.12 70.17 -63.48
CA LEU A 408 33.82 70.39 -64.74
C LEU A 408 32.86 70.88 -65.83
N ALA A 409 31.64 70.35 -65.89
CA ALA A 409 30.61 70.80 -66.81
C ALA A 409 30.04 72.18 -66.42
N GLU A 410 29.96 72.52 -65.14
CA GLU A 410 29.58 73.84 -64.63
C GLU A 410 30.71 74.84 -64.82
N GLU A 411 31.99 74.47 -64.68
CA GLU A 411 33.11 75.32 -65.06
C GLU A 411 33.16 75.54 -66.58
N GLU A 412 32.83 74.52 -67.37
CA GLU A 412 32.71 74.65 -68.83
C GLU A 412 31.49 75.51 -69.21
N LYS A 413 30.34 75.31 -68.56
CA LYS A 413 29.15 76.15 -68.71
C LYS A 413 29.35 77.54 -68.14
N ALA A 414 30.17 77.75 -67.11
CA ALA A 414 30.52 79.05 -66.56
C ALA A 414 31.58 79.74 -67.43
N ARG A 415 32.42 78.98 -68.14
CA ARG A 415 33.29 79.52 -69.21
C ARG A 415 32.44 79.97 -70.40
N LYS A 416 31.47 79.15 -70.82
CA LYS A 416 30.49 79.48 -71.87
C LYS A 416 29.49 80.57 -71.45
N ALA A 417 29.14 80.65 -70.18
CA ALA A 417 28.27 81.69 -69.62
C ALA A 417 29.05 82.98 -69.31
N LYS A 418 30.36 82.94 -69.03
CA LYS A 418 31.22 84.14 -69.07
C LYS A 418 31.41 84.66 -70.50
N GLU A 419 31.15 83.84 -71.52
CA GLU A 419 31.11 84.23 -72.93
C GLU A 419 29.72 84.70 -73.39
N GLU A 420 28.63 84.16 -72.83
CA GLU A 420 27.23 84.51 -73.20
C GLU A 420 26.53 85.53 -72.28
N LEU A 421 26.95 85.72 -71.02
CA LEU A 421 26.43 86.77 -70.10
C LEU A 421 27.18 88.11 -70.25
N ALA A 422 27.63 88.43 -71.46
CA ALA A 422 27.79 89.79 -71.93
C ALA A 422 26.51 90.33 -72.60
N LYS A 423 25.41 89.55 -72.67
CA LYS A 423 24.12 90.01 -73.19
C LYS A 423 22.94 89.53 -72.36
N ASN A 424 22.35 90.50 -71.66
CA ASN A 424 20.95 90.61 -71.26
C ASN A 424 20.57 90.33 -69.79
N THR A 425 20.14 91.42 -69.18
CA THR A 425 19.64 91.64 -67.83
C THR A 425 18.10 91.58 -67.71
N LYS A 426 17.61 91.24 -66.50
CA LYS A 426 16.36 91.65 -65.78
C LYS A 426 15.01 90.90 -65.99
N ARG A 427 14.46 90.30 -64.90
CA ARG A 427 13.15 90.56 -64.19
C ARG A 427 12.74 89.35 -63.27
N ARG A 428 12.62 89.53 -61.93
CA ARG A 428 11.43 89.67 -61.02
C ARG A 428 10.39 88.50 -60.91
N LYS A 429 10.31 87.85 -59.71
CA LYS A 429 9.17 87.67 -58.73
C LYS A 429 8.04 86.66 -59.14
N ASP A 430 7.35 85.86 -58.31
CA ASP A 430 6.91 85.81 -56.89
C ASP A 430 6.50 84.35 -56.45
N GLY A 431 6.34 84.11 -55.13
CA GLY A 431 5.43 83.12 -54.48
C GLY A 431 5.85 81.63 -54.44
N THR A 432 5.55 80.75 -53.47
CA THR A 432 4.65 80.72 -52.29
C THR A 432 4.80 79.35 -51.58
N SER A 433 4.49 79.30 -50.26
CA SER A 433 3.88 78.18 -49.49
C SER A 433 4.67 76.94 -49.00
N SER A 434 4.62 76.77 -47.66
CA SER A 434 4.93 75.58 -46.82
C SER A 434 3.96 74.38 -47.09
N PRO A 435 4.09 73.16 -46.47
CA PRO A 435 4.03 72.92 -45.01
C PRO A 435 4.85 71.73 -44.43
N ALA A 436 4.72 71.57 -43.11
CA ALA A 436 5.33 70.63 -42.17
C ALA A 436 4.86 69.16 -42.24
N LEU A 437 5.60 68.27 -41.54
CA LEU A 437 5.15 67.05 -40.81
C LEU A 437 6.38 66.48 -40.06
N MET A 438 6.56 66.55 -38.72
CA MET A 438 5.80 65.98 -37.59
C MET A 438 5.56 64.46 -37.68
N HIS A 439 6.55 63.65 -37.26
CA HIS A 439 6.45 62.37 -36.51
C HIS A 439 7.84 61.67 -36.57
N ARG A 440 8.49 61.20 -35.50
CA ARG A 440 8.01 60.11 -34.63
C ARG A 440 8.88 59.97 -33.37
N SER A 441 8.72 60.89 -32.41
CA SER A 441 9.31 60.80 -31.06
C SER A 441 8.56 59.83 -30.12
N LEU A 442 7.68 58.98 -30.66
CA LEU A 442 6.78 58.11 -29.88
C LEU A 442 7.22 56.63 -29.86
N LEU A 443 8.34 56.28 -30.49
CA LEU A 443 8.90 54.92 -30.46
C LEU A 443 9.87 54.70 -29.29
N LEU A 444 10.39 55.76 -28.67
CA LEU A 444 11.28 55.66 -27.50
C LEU A 444 10.53 55.59 -26.16
N LEU A 445 9.26 56.02 -26.11
CA LEU A 445 8.46 55.95 -24.89
C LEU A 445 7.75 54.59 -24.72
N LEU A 446 7.55 53.83 -25.79
CA LEU A 446 6.93 52.49 -25.72
C LEU A 446 7.91 51.39 -25.27
N LEU A 447 9.21 51.57 -25.48
CA LEU A 447 10.24 50.62 -25.02
C LEU A 447 10.59 50.79 -23.53
N CYS A 448 10.33 51.95 -22.93
CA CYS A 448 10.55 52.16 -21.50
C CYS A 448 9.45 51.56 -20.60
N VAL A 449 8.22 51.40 -21.10
CA VAL A 449 7.11 50.85 -20.29
C VAL A 449 7.04 49.33 -20.36
N LEU A 450 7.46 48.71 -21.47
CA LEU A 450 7.53 47.24 -21.59
C LEU A 450 8.71 46.59 -20.85
N GLY A 451 9.75 47.37 -20.49
CA GLY A 451 10.89 46.87 -19.71
C GLY A 451 10.62 46.78 -18.20
N TYR A 452 9.59 47.47 -17.68
CA TYR A 452 9.31 47.53 -16.25
C TYR A 452 8.34 46.44 -15.74
N THR A 453 7.73 45.65 -16.63
CA THR A 453 6.85 44.53 -16.24
C THR A 453 7.51 43.15 -16.30
N LEU A 454 8.80 43.07 -16.63
CA LEU A 454 9.59 41.82 -16.64
C LEU A 454 10.55 41.69 -15.46
N VAL A 455 10.54 42.66 -14.54
CA VAL A 455 11.27 42.62 -13.27
C VAL A 455 10.29 43.01 -12.15
N CYS A 456 9.32 42.14 -11.89
CA CYS A 456 8.58 42.03 -10.64
C CYS A 456 8.27 40.55 -10.42
#